data_AF-A0A7Y3X9V6-F1
#
_entry.id   AF-A0A7Y3X9V6-F1
#
_cell.length_a   1.000
_cell.length_b   1.000
_cell.length_c   1.000
_cell.angle_alpha   90.00
_cell.angle_beta   90.00
_cell.angle_gamma   90.00
#
_symmetry.space_group_name_H-M   'P 1'
#
loop_
_entity.id
_entity.type
_entity.pdbx_description
1 polymer ?
#
loop_
_entity_poly.entity_id
_entity_poly.type
_entity_poly.pdbx_seq_one_letter_code
_entity_poly.pdbx_strand_id
1 'polypeptide(L)'
;MIELKDIDQKRKLVTTGAVVLVLFVSWSGVIDYLSKEYVNASTVQALAAYATARVINAAVSLASSISVSASFGVGFDIQPFQILDPINDLVEQYSSAMKFAISSLVVQKIVIEAISTLFFKVSLTVLGLVFIVSLYIRNGFYSFLLFRIFAFLP
;
A
#
# COMPACT_ATOMS: atom_id res chain seq x y z
N MET A 1 -30.03 -36.11 -11.88
CA MET A 1 -28.71 -36.58 -11.40
C MET A 1 -27.56 -36.22 -12.34
N ILE A 2 -27.77 -36.13 -13.66
CA ILE A 2 -26.74 -35.75 -14.65
C ILE A 2 -26.34 -34.27 -14.53
N GLU A 3 -27.30 -33.33 -14.39
CA GLU A 3 -27.02 -31.88 -14.30
C GLU A 3 -26.13 -31.47 -13.10
N LEU A 4 -26.29 -32.13 -11.94
CA LEU A 4 -25.51 -31.78 -10.74
C LEU A 4 -24.03 -32.15 -10.88
N LYS A 5 -23.70 -33.20 -11.65
CA LYS A 5 -22.32 -33.63 -11.88
C LYS A 5 -21.58 -32.71 -12.84
N ASP A 6 -22.28 -32.20 -13.87
CA ASP A 6 -21.74 -31.22 -14.81
C ASP A 6 -21.43 -29.87 -14.15
N ILE A 7 -22.28 -29.41 -13.22
CA ILE A 7 -22.07 -28.16 -12.48
C ILE A 7 -20.81 -28.25 -11.59
N ASP A 8 -20.62 -29.37 -10.88
CA ASP A 8 -19.42 -29.59 -10.05
C ASP A 8 -18.13 -29.67 -10.88
N GLN A 9 -18.19 -30.33 -12.04
CA GLN A 9 -17.06 -30.42 -12.97
C GLN A 9 -16.67 -29.07 -13.57
N LYS A 10 -17.65 -28.25 -14.00
CA LYS A 10 -17.39 -26.88 -14.48
C LYS A 10 -16.77 -26.01 -13.39
N ARG A 11 -17.25 -26.11 -12.15
CA ARG A 11 -16.68 -25.38 -11.00
C ARG A 11 -15.21 -25.74 -10.77
N LYS A 12 -14.87 -27.04 -10.76
CA LYS A 12 -13.47 -27.51 -10.59
C LYS A 12 -12.55 -26.98 -11.70
N LEU A 13 -13.02 -26.95 -12.95
CA LEU A 13 -12.27 -26.40 -14.08
C LEU A 13 -12.03 -24.89 -13.96
N VAL A 14 -13.06 -24.12 -13.60
CA VAL A 14 -12.94 -22.67 -13.40
C VAL A 14 -11.95 -22.37 -12.27
N THR A 15 -12.06 -23.06 -11.14
CA THR A 15 -11.15 -22.88 -10.00
C THR A 15 -9.71 -23.23 -10.36
N THR A 16 -9.50 -24.34 -11.07
CA THR A 16 -8.15 -24.75 -11.53
C THR A 16 -7.57 -23.71 -12.48
N GLY A 17 -8.36 -23.23 -13.44
CA GLY A 17 -7.95 -22.16 -14.37
C GLY A 17 -7.56 -20.88 -13.63
N ALA A 18 -8.34 -20.48 -12.62
CA ALA A 18 -8.02 -19.31 -11.80
C ALA A 18 -6.69 -19.47 -11.03
N VAL A 19 -6.45 -20.64 -10.42
CA VAL A 19 -5.19 -20.92 -9.70
C VAL A 19 -4.01 -20.89 -10.66
N VAL A 20 -4.12 -21.53 -11.82
CA VAL A 20 -3.05 -21.53 -12.84
C VAL A 20 -2.76 -20.11 -13.33
N LEU A 21 -3.79 -19.29 -13.54
CA LEU A 21 -3.62 -17.88 -13.91
C LEU A 21 -2.88 -17.09 -12.82
N VAL A 22 -3.24 -17.27 -11.55
CA VAL A 22 -2.55 -16.60 -10.42
C VAL A 22 -1.08 -17.02 -10.37
N LEU A 23 -0.78 -18.30 -10.52
CA LEU A 23 0.60 -18.80 -10.55
C LEU A 23 1.37 -18.22 -11.75
N PHE A 24 0.77 -18.22 -12.93
CA PHE A 24 1.38 -17.64 -14.12
C PHE A 24 1.71 -16.15 -13.92
N VAL A 25 0.76 -15.38 -13.39
CA VAL A 25 0.97 -13.95 -13.09
C VAL A 25 2.06 -13.75 -12.04
N SER A 26 2.07 -14.54 -10.97
CA SER A 26 3.11 -14.47 -9.91
C SER A 26 4.52 -14.75 -10.45
N TRP A 27 4.66 -15.76 -11.31
CA TRP A 27 5.95 -16.11 -11.93
C TRP A 27 6.36 -15.15 -13.05
N SER A 28 5.41 -14.49 -13.72
CA SER A 28 5.72 -13.49 -14.74
C SER A 28 6.50 -12.29 -14.19
N GLY A 29 6.35 -11.97 -12.90
CA GLY A 29 6.98 -10.83 -12.25
C GLY A 29 6.47 -9.45 -12.71
N VAL A 30 5.47 -9.42 -13.61
CA VAL A 30 4.93 -8.16 -14.15
C VAL A 30 4.31 -7.30 -13.05
N ILE A 31 3.52 -7.91 -12.17
CA ILE A 31 2.91 -7.18 -11.04
C ILE A 31 4.00 -6.68 -10.09
N ASP A 32 4.96 -7.52 -9.70
CA ASP A 32 6.06 -7.13 -8.82
C ASP A 32 6.80 -5.90 -9.37
N TYR A 33 7.14 -5.92 -10.66
CA TYR A 33 7.82 -4.81 -11.32
C TYR A 33 6.98 -3.53 -11.30
N LEU A 34 5.73 -3.59 -11.76
CA LEU A 34 4.85 -2.43 -11.82
C LEU A 34 4.59 -1.83 -10.43
N SER A 35 4.36 -2.69 -9.43
CA SER A 35 4.15 -2.27 -8.05
C SER A 35 5.41 -1.64 -7.44
N LYS A 36 6.60 -2.22 -7.65
CA LYS A 36 7.87 -1.64 -7.17
C LYS A 36 8.13 -0.28 -7.81
N GLU A 37 7.95 -0.16 -9.11
CA GLU A 37 8.19 1.08 -9.85
C GLU A 37 7.24 2.18 -9.36
N TYR A 38 5.94 1.88 -9.28
CA TYR A 38 4.93 2.83 -8.82
C TYR A 38 5.18 3.30 -7.39
N VAL A 39 5.46 2.38 -6.46
CA VAL A 39 5.70 2.72 -5.05
C VAL A 39 6.99 3.51 -4.88
N ASN A 40 8.06 3.16 -5.60
CA ASN A 40 9.31 3.92 -5.56
C ASN A 40 9.12 5.35 -6.09
N ALA A 41 8.50 5.50 -7.26
CA ALA A 41 8.21 6.81 -7.84
C ALA A 41 7.35 7.67 -6.90
N SER A 42 6.28 7.08 -6.35
CA SER A 42 5.39 7.75 -5.40
C SER A 42 6.12 8.15 -4.11
N THR A 43 7.05 7.31 -3.62
CA THR A 43 7.84 7.60 -2.42
C THR A 43 8.75 8.80 -2.62
N VAL A 44 9.43 8.88 -3.77
CA VAL A 44 10.30 10.02 -4.11
C VAL A 44 9.48 11.30 -4.21
N GLN A 45 8.33 11.25 -4.90
CA GLN A 45 7.43 12.41 -5.02
C GLN A 45 6.92 12.86 -3.65
N ALA A 46 6.49 11.92 -2.80
CA ALA A 46 6.01 12.20 -1.46
C ALA A 46 7.08 12.84 -0.57
N LEU A 47 8.31 12.31 -0.60
CA LEU A 47 9.44 12.88 0.14
C LEU A 47 9.80 14.29 -0.36
N ALA A 48 9.85 14.51 -1.67
CA ALA A 48 10.14 15.82 -2.25
C ALA A 48 9.08 16.87 -1.89
N ALA A 49 7.81 16.48 -1.94
CA ALA A 49 6.68 17.29 -1.50
C ALA A 49 6.77 17.63 0.00
N TYR A 50 7.04 16.64 0.85
CA TYR A 50 7.21 16.83 2.29
C TYR A 50 8.38 17.77 2.61
N ALA A 51 9.52 17.59 1.94
CA ALA A 51 10.69 18.45 2.11
C ALA A 51 10.38 19.90 1.71
N THR A 52 9.71 20.09 0.57
CA THR A 52 9.25 21.41 0.11
C THR A 52 8.35 22.06 1.16
N ALA A 53 7.37 21.32 1.68
CA ALA A 53 6.49 21.82 2.73
C ALA A 53 7.26 22.23 3.99
N ARG A 54 8.29 21.49 4.38
CA ARG A 54 9.14 21.85 5.53
C ARG A 54 9.95 23.12 5.28
N VAL A 55 10.46 23.33 4.08
CA VAL A 55 11.15 24.58 3.71
C VAL A 55 10.18 25.76 3.79
N ILE A 56 8.97 25.62 3.25
CA ILE A 56 7.94 26.67 3.33
C ILE A 56 7.57 26.94 4.79
N ASN A 57 7.34 25.90 5.59
CA ASN A 57 7.02 26.02 7.01
C ASN A 57 8.10 26.80 7.78
N ALA A 58 9.37 26.53 7.49
CA ALA A 58 10.49 27.24 8.10
C ALA A 58 10.51 28.72 7.70
N ALA A 59 10.32 29.01 6.40
CA ALA A 59 10.28 30.40 5.91
C ALA A 59 9.12 31.20 6.51
N VAL A 60 7.93 30.61 6.59
CA VAL A 60 6.75 31.24 7.21
C VAL A 60 6.97 31.48 8.70
N SER A 61 7.48 30.47 9.43
CA SER A 61 7.78 30.60 10.86
C SER A 61 8.81 31.69 11.16
N LEU A 62 9.85 31.83 10.33
CA LEU A 62 10.83 32.90 10.45
C LEU A 62 10.19 34.28 10.24
N ALA A 63 9.33 34.44 9.23
CA ALA A 63 8.63 35.70 8.98
C ALA A 63 7.70 36.07 10.15
N SER A 64 6.93 35.12 10.68
CA SER A 64 6.04 35.33 11.83
C SER A 64 6.81 35.56 13.15
N SER A 65 8.07 35.12 13.28
CA SER A 65 8.88 35.43 14.46
C SER A 65 9.27 36.91 14.58
N ILE A 66 9.30 37.64 13.45
CA ILE A 66 9.63 39.07 13.39
C ILE A 66 8.49 39.92 13.98
N SER A 67 7.22 39.56 13.76
CA SER A 67 6.08 40.28 14.36
C SER A 67 6.06 40.15 15.88
N VAL A 68 6.36 38.96 16.42
CA VAL A 68 6.44 38.76 17.88
C VAL A 68 7.51 39.67 18.47
N SER A 69 8.70 39.72 17.86
CA SER A 69 9.81 40.56 18.35
C SER A 69 9.51 42.06 18.29
N ALA A 70 8.72 42.51 17.30
CA ALA A 70 8.31 43.90 17.15
C ALA A 70 7.30 44.34 18.24
N SER A 71 6.31 43.51 18.58
CA SER A 71 5.31 43.83 19.64
C SER A 71 5.94 43.97 21.04
N PHE A 72 7.09 43.36 21.32
CA PHE A 72 7.80 43.55 22.59
C PHE A 72 8.63 44.84 22.67
N GLY A 73 8.99 45.45 21.53
CA GLY A 73 9.90 46.61 21.48
C GLY A 73 9.21 47.97 21.26
N VAL A 74 8.01 47.97 20.68
CA VAL A 74 7.20 49.17 20.43
C VAL A 74 5.82 48.84 20.99
N GLY A 75 5.39 49.49 22.08
CA GLY A 75 4.18 49.13 22.86
C GLY A 75 2.82 49.24 22.16
N PHE A 76 2.78 49.14 20.83
CA PHE A 76 1.60 49.03 19.99
C PHE A 76 1.63 47.65 19.29
N ASP A 77 0.63 46.81 19.57
CA ASP A 77 0.52 45.46 19.04
C ASP A 77 0.06 45.49 17.57
N ILE A 78 0.99 45.76 16.66
CA ILE A 78 0.75 45.67 15.22
C ILE A 78 1.46 44.42 14.73
N GLN A 79 0.67 43.38 14.40
CA GLN A 79 1.16 42.09 13.93
C GLN A 79 0.90 41.95 12.41
N PRO A 80 1.72 42.58 11.55
CA PRO A 80 1.46 42.65 10.10
C PRO A 80 1.48 41.28 9.40
N PHE A 81 1.96 40.23 10.08
CA PHE A 81 2.16 38.89 9.52
C PHE A 81 1.17 37.82 10.01
N GLN A 82 0.12 38.16 10.77
CA GLN A 82 -0.95 37.20 11.12
C GLN A 82 -1.68 36.64 9.89
N ILE A 83 -1.66 37.36 8.76
CA ILE A 83 -2.20 36.87 7.49
C ILE A 83 -1.47 35.62 6.97
N LEU A 84 -0.29 35.29 7.50
CA LEU A 84 0.45 34.08 7.17
C LEU A 84 -0.01 32.85 7.95
N ASP A 85 -0.78 33.02 9.04
CA ASP A 85 -1.24 31.91 9.88
C ASP A 85 -2.07 30.88 9.09
N PRO A 86 -3.02 31.25 8.21
CA PRO A 86 -3.72 30.30 7.36
C PRO A 86 -2.79 29.50 6.45
N ILE A 87 -1.70 30.11 5.97
CA ILE A 87 -0.72 29.43 5.13
C ILE A 87 0.09 28.44 5.97
N ASN A 88 0.51 28.83 7.17
CA ASN A 88 1.20 27.94 8.10
C ASN A 88 0.36 26.69 8.41
N ASP A 89 -0.93 26.87 8.70
CA ASP A 89 -1.84 25.77 9.02
C ASP A 89 -2.01 24.80 7.85
N LEU A 90 -2.12 25.32 6.61
CA LEU A 90 -2.20 24.49 5.40
C LEU A 90 -0.91 23.70 5.19
N VAL A 91 0.25 24.34 5.38
CA VAL A 91 1.55 23.69 5.24
C VAL A 91 1.74 22.61 6.31
N GLU A 92 1.31 22.85 7.54
CA GLU A 92 1.35 21.87 8.62
C GLU A 92 0.45 20.66 8.32
N GLN A 93 -0.79 20.91 7.87
CA GLN A 93 -1.72 19.84 7.47
C GLN A 93 -1.18 19.04 6.29
N TYR A 94 -0.66 19.71 5.26
CA TYR A 94 -0.08 19.08 4.09
C TYR A 94 1.15 18.24 4.46
N SER A 95 2.05 18.80 5.27
CA SER A 95 3.25 18.11 5.79
C SER A 95 2.86 16.86 6.58
N SER A 96 1.82 16.97 7.42
CA SER A 96 1.28 15.83 8.18
C SER A 96 0.66 14.77 7.28
N ALA A 97 -0.17 15.15 6.31
CA ALA A 97 -0.72 14.23 5.31
C ALA A 97 0.38 13.50 4.55
N MET A 98 1.45 14.21 4.18
CA MET A 98 2.56 13.60 3.44
C MET A 98 3.39 12.63 4.29
N LYS A 99 3.55 12.87 5.60
CA LYS A 99 4.14 11.88 6.52
C LYS A 99 3.35 10.57 6.51
N PHE A 100 2.02 10.64 6.56
CA PHE A 100 1.17 9.44 6.50
C PHE A 100 1.29 8.73 5.15
N ALA A 101 1.34 9.48 4.04
CA ALA A 101 1.55 8.92 2.71
C ALA A 101 2.90 8.20 2.61
N ILE A 102 4.00 8.83 3.04
CA ILE A 102 5.34 8.22 3.08
C ILE A 102 5.33 6.94 3.91
N SER A 103 4.73 6.99 5.11
CA SER A 103 4.61 5.82 5.99
C SER A 103 3.87 4.67 5.29
N SER A 104 2.74 4.95 4.66
CA SER A 104 1.97 3.96 3.88
C SER A 104 2.78 3.37 2.74
N LEU A 105 3.50 4.19 1.98
CA LEU A 105 4.34 3.75 0.85
C LEU A 105 5.50 2.86 1.32
N VAL A 106 6.11 3.15 2.46
CA VAL A 106 7.14 2.29 3.06
C VAL A 106 6.58 0.93 3.41
N VAL A 107 5.39 0.88 4.03
CA VAL A 107 4.71 -0.39 4.34
C VAL A 107 4.40 -1.17 3.06
N GLN A 108 3.87 -0.51 2.03
CA GLN A 108 3.61 -1.13 0.74
C GLN A 108 4.89 -1.71 0.12
N LYS A 109 6.01 -0.99 0.19
CA LYS A 109 7.31 -1.47 -0.32
C LYS A 109 7.77 -2.73 0.40
N ILE A 110 7.63 -2.79 1.72
CA ILE A 110 7.97 -3.97 2.53
C ILE A 110 7.12 -5.18 2.10
N VAL A 111 5.81 -4.99 1.96
CA VAL A 111 4.88 -6.05 1.52
C VAL A 111 5.26 -6.55 0.13
N ILE A 112 5.48 -5.65 -0.83
CA ILE A 112 5.86 -6.01 -2.19
C ILE A 112 7.18 -6.80 -2.20
N GLU A 113 8.18 -6.39 -1.43
CA GLU A 113 9.45 -7.11 -1.35
C GLU A 113 9.28 -8.50 -0.74
N ALA A 114 8.44 -8.64 0.30
CA ALA A 114 8.14 -9.92 0.93
C ALA A 114 7.48 -10.92 -0.06
N ILE A 115 6.45 -10.48 -0.78
CA ILE A 115 5.72 -11.34 -1.74
C ILE A 115 6.51 -11.60 -3.03
N SER A 116 7.46 -10.73 -3.37
CA SER A 116 8.32 -10.90 -4.56
C SER A 116 9.41 -11.97 -4.35
N THR A 117 9.61 -12.46 -3.12
CA THR A 117 10.67 -13.42 -2.81
C THR A 117 10.45 -14.77 -3.49
N LEU A 118 11.56 -15.45 -3.84
CA LEU A 118 11.49 -16.80 -4.39
C LEU A 118 10.78 -17.77 -3.44
N PHE A 119 11.01 -17.63 -2.13
CA PHE A 119 10.34 -18.42 -1.11
C PHE A 119 8.82 -18.29 -1.17
N PHE A 120 8.30 -17.06 -1.33
CA PHE A 120 6.87 -16.82 -1.47
C PHE A 120 6.32 -17.46 -2.75
N LYS A 121 6.98 -17.24 -3.91
CA LYS A 121 6.55 -17.80 -5.20
C LYS A 121 6.51 -19.34 -5.20
N VAL A 122 7.53 -19.98 -4.62
CA VAL A 122 7.57 -21.44 -4.48
C VAL A 122 6.47 -21.93 -3.53
N SER A 123 6.31 -21.29 -2.38
CA SER A 123 5.27 -21.65 -1.40
C SER A 123 3.86 -21.52 -2.00
N LEU A 124 3.59 -20.42 -2.72
CA LEU A 124 2.34 -20.19 -3.43
C LEU A 124 2.08 -21.28 -4.48
N THR A 125 3.12 -21.70 -5.21
CA THR A 125 3.04 -22.77 -6.20
C THR A 125 2.70 -24.11 -5.56
N VAL A 126 3.40 -24.48 -4.47
CA VAL A 126 3.14 -25.72 -3.72
C VAL A 126 1.71 -25.73 -3.19
N LEU A 127 1.26 -24.65 -2.56
CA LEU A 127 -0.10 -24.53 -2.04
C LEU A 127 -1.15 -24.60 -3.14
N GLY A 128 -0.91 -23.94 -4.28
CA GLY A 128 -1.80 -23.99 -5.44
C GLY A 128 -1.95 -25.40 -6.01
N LEU A 129 -0.85 -26.14 -6.13
CA LEU A 129 -0.87 -27.54 -6.59
C LEU A 129 -1.59 -28.46 -5.61
N VAL A 130 -1.30 -28.35 -4.30
CA VAL A 130 -1.99 -29.11 -3.25
C VAL A 130 -3.49 -28.84 -3.29
N PHE A 131 -3.88 -27.57 -3.47
CA PHE A 131 -5.29 -27.19 -3.58
C PHE A 131 -5.97 -27.80 -4.81
N ILE A 132 -5.34 -27.73 -5.99
CA ILE A 132 -5.84 -28.38 -7.21
C ILE A 132 -6.02 -29.89 -6.97
N VAL A 133 -4.99 -30.58 -6.47
CA VAL A 133 -5.04 -32.03 -6.20
C VAL A 133 -6.16 -32.37 -5.21
N SER A 134 -6.36 -31.56 -4.17
CA SER A 134 -7.45 -31.74 -3.21
C SER A 134 -8.85 -31.64 -3.84
N LEU A 135 -9.04 -30.84 -4.89
CA LEU A 135 -10.34 -30.71 -5.58
C LEU A 135 -10.74 -31.98 -6.33
N TYR A 136 -9.76 -32.74 -6.82
CA TYR A 136 -10.01 -33.95 -7.63
C TYR A 136 -10.00 -35.25 -6.81
N ILE A 137 -9.29 -35.29 -5.67
CA ILE A 137 -9.17 -36.53 -4.88
C ILE A 137 -10.35 -36.75 -3.91
N ARG A 138 -10.98 -35.70 -3.35
CA ARG A 138 -11.95 -35.91 -2.25
C ARG A 138 -13.17 -35.00 -2.34
N ASN A 139 -14.34 -35.63 -2.52
CA ASN A 139 -15.65 -35.02 -2.77
C ASN A 139 -16.24 -34.31 -1.53
N GLY A 140 -15.58 -33.25 -1.05
CA GLY A 140 -16.14 -32.30 -0.08
C GLY A 140 -16.01 -32.71 1.40
N PHE A 141 -14.89 -32.32 2.04
CA PHE A 141 -14.91 -31.92 3.47
C PHE A 141 -13.63 -31.16 3.86
N TYR A 142 -12.46 -31.54 3.32
CA TYR A 142 -11.17 -30.92 3.67
C TYR A 142 -10.81 -29.67 2.85
N SER A 143 -11.53 -29.44 1.75
CA SER A 143 -11.39 -28.23 0.94
C SER A 143 -11.62 -26.96 1.76
N PHE A 144 -12.46 -27.02 2.81
CA PHE A 144 -12.73 -25.88 3.70
C PHE A 144 -11.58 -25.57 4.67
N LEU A 145 -10.92 -26.60 5.23
CA LEU A 145 -9.77 -26.43 6.14
C LEU A 145 -8.51 -25.95 5.38
N LEU A 146 -8.28 -26.47 4.18
CA LEU A 146 -7.17 -26.05 3.31
C LEU A 146 -7.42 -24.67 2.68
N PHE A 147 -8.67 -24.33 2.33
CA PHE A 147 -9.04 -22.98 1.91
C PHE A 147 -8.81 -21.96 3.02
N ARG A 148 -9.05 -22.34 4.29
CA ARG A 148 -8.77 -21.46 5.44
C ARG A 148 -7.29 -21.19 5.59
N ILE A 149 -6.43 -22.19 5.42
CA ILE A 149 -4.97 -22.02 5.48
C ILE A 149 -4.47 -21.21 4.27
N PHE A 150 -5.02 -21.44 3.07
CA PHE A 150 -4.69 -20.66 1.87
C PHE A 150 -5.14 -19.20 1.98
N ALA A 151 -6.29 -18.92 2.57
CA ALA A 151 -6.80 -17.57 2.77
C ALA A 151 -6.17 -16.84 3.98
N PHE A 152 -5.58 -17.58 4.94
CA PHE A 152 -4.90 -17.02 6.11
C PHE A 152 -3.37 -17.00 6.02
N LEU A 153 -2.77 -17.54 4.95
CA LEU A 153 -1.41 -17.17 4.57
C LEU A 153 -1.50 -16.02 3.57
N PRO A 154 -1.44 -14.75 4.03
CA PRO A 154 -1.17 -13.63 3.15
C PRO A 154 0.24 -13.74 2.54
#